data_AF-A0A8S9UDX6-F1
#
_entry.id   AF-A0A8S9UDX6-F1
#
_cell.length_a   1.000
_cell.length_b   1.000
_cell.length_c   1.000
_cell.angle_alpha   90.00
_cell.angle_beta   90.00
_cell.angle_gamma   90.00
#
_symmetry.space_group_name_H-M   'P 1'
#
loop_
_entity.id
_entity.type
_entity.pdbx_description
1 polymer ?
#
loop_
_entity_poly.entity_id
_entity_poly.type
_entity_poly.pdbx_seq_one_letter_code
_entity_poly.pdbx_strand_id
1 'polypeptide(L)'
;MLPDGETQAFRHLAHSIVSRTLAHESEYHRTKRPELGQRDWKLLKRQNEISIYKRRAPKIPEQGRTAAQSKRPMALCVGSIAGKLEDALYGVHAKTREEMQVTLPYLSKGHVDCAMLAKLEGASTTDPYRQLSLKWHLADALSEAKIMKLRDLCTLESTRVHGD
;
A
#
# COMPACT_ATOMS: atom_id res chain seq x y z
N MET A 1 -10.36 23.03 5.99
CA MET A 1 -10.42 22.34 4.69
C MET A 1 -9.16 22.68 3.92
N LEU A 2 -8.59 21.74 3.17
CA LEU A 2 -7.40 22.01 2.35
C LEU A 2 -7.78 22.93 1.17
N PRO A 3 -6.88 23.82 0.72
CA PRO A 3 -7.11 24.61 -0.49
C PRO A 3 -7.37 23.73 -1.71
N ASP A 4 -8.18 24.21 -2.66
CA ASP A 4 -8.55 23.44 -3.86
C ASP A 4 -7.34 23.04 -4.71
N GLY A 5 -6.34 23.93 -4.81
CA GLY A 5 -5.09 23.65 -5.51
C GLY A 5 -4.30 22.49 -4.91
N GLU A 6 -4.22 22.40 -3.58
CA GLU A 6 -3.55 21.30 -2.89
C GLU A 6 -4.31 19.98 -3.07
N THR A 7 -5.63 20.04 -2.95
CA THR A 7 -6.51 18.89 -3.18
C THR A 7 -6.32 18.34 -4.60
N GLN A 8 -6.25 19.20 -5.60
CA GLN A 8 -6.01 18.80 -6.99
C GLN A 8 -4.62 18.18 -7.19
N ALA A 9 -3.58 18.73 -6.54
CA ALA A 9 -2.24 18.16 -6.58
C ALA A 9 -2.21 16.73 -6.00
N PHE A 10 -2.89 16.48 -4.87
CA PHE A 10 -3.00 15.14 -4.30
C PHE A 10 -3.77 14.17 -5.20
N ARG A 11 -4.85 14.62 -5.86
CA ARG A 11 -5.56 13.80 -6.86
C ARG A 11 -4.65 13.37 -8.00
N HIS A 12 -3.90 14.31 -8.58
CA HIS A 12 -2.96 14.00 -9.65
C HIS A 12 -1.85 13.04 -9.20
N LEU A 13 -1.31 13.23 -7.99
CA LEU A 13 -0.30 12.36 -7.43
C LEU A 13 -0.82 10.93 -7.23
N ALA A 14 -1.99 10.77 -6.61
CA ALA A 14 -2.63 9.47 -6.41
C ALA A 14 -2.90 8.76 -7.75
N HIS A 15 -3.51 9.47 -8.71
CA HIS A 15 -3.77 8.94 -10.04
C HIS A 15 -2.48 8.47 -10.74
N SER A 16 -1.41 9.27 -10.65
CA SER A 16 -0.11 8.96 -11.25
C SER A 16 0.54 7.72 -10.62
N ILE A 17 0.43 7.55 -9.30
CA ILE A 17 0.92 6.36 -8.59
C ILE A 17 0.12 5.13 -9.00
N VAL A 18 -1.21 5.19 -8.93
CA VAL A 18 -2.09 4.07 -9.28
C VAL A 18 -1.89 3.65 -10.74
N SER A 19 -1.87 4.60 -11.68
CA SER A 19 -1.68 4.30 -13.10
C SER A 19 -0.36 3.59 -13.39
N ARG A 20 0.75 4.02 -12.76
CA ARG A 20 2.04 3.33 -12.91
C ARG A 20 2.02 1.93 -12.32
N THR A 21 1.41 1.75 -11.14
CA THR A 21 1.30 0.44 -10.50
C THR A 21 0.44 -0.51 -11.35
N LEU A 22 -0.70 -0.06 -11.86
CA LEU A 22 -1.56 -0.84 -12.75
C LEU A 22 -0.87 -1.20 -14.06
N ALA A 23 -0.04 -0.32 -14.62
CA ALA A 23 0.75 -0.64 -15.82
C ALA A 23 1.75 -1.78 -15.54
N HIS A 24 2.41 -1.76 -14.37
CA HIS A 24 3.30 -2.85 -13.94
C HIS A 24 2.55 -4.17 -13.72
N GLU A 25 1.37 -4.13 -13.10
CA GLU A 25 0.52 -5.30 -12.89
C GLU A 25 0.01 -5.87 -14.22
N SER A 26 -0.50 -5.02 -15.11
CA SER A 26 -0.98 -5.40 -16.44
C SER A 26 0.12 -6.10 -17.24
N GLU A 27 1.35 -5.58 -17.21
CA GLU A 27 2.51 -6.22 -17.83
C GLU A 27 2.84 -7.58 -17.21
N TYR A 28 2.78 -7.68 -15.88
CA TYR A 28 2.98 -8.94 -15.16
C TYR A 28 1.96 -10.01 -15.57
N HIS A 29 0.69 -9.63 -15.76
CA HIS A 29 -0.34 -10.54 -16.29
C HIS A 29 -0.12 -10.87 -17.77
N ARG A 30 0.22 -9.88 -18.60
CA ARG A 30 0.51 -10.05 -20.04
C ARG A 30 1.65 -11.04 -20.29
N THR A 31 2.67 -11.01 -19.43
CA THR A 31 3.83 -11.92 -19.46
C THR A 31 3.59 -13.27 -18.79
N LYS A 32 2.32 -13.62 -18.50
CA LYS A 32 1.90 -14.87 -17.84
C LYS A 32 2.52 -15.07 -16.45
N ARG A 33 2.64 -13.99 -15.67
CA ARG A 33 3.13 -14.01 -14.28
C ARG A 33 4.49 -14.70 -14.17
N PRO A 34 5.53 -14.15 -14.81
CA PRO A 34 6.85 -14.77 -14.86
C PRO A 34 7.35 -15.08 -13.45
N GLU A 35 8.06 -16.20 -13.31
CA GLU A 35 8.66 -16.58 -12.04
C GLU A 35 9.62 -15.48 -11.55
N LEU A 36 9.51 -15.16 -10.26
CA LEU A 36 10.39 -14.17 -9.65
C LEU A 36 11.79 -14.77 -9.49
N GLY A 37 12.72 -14.35 -10.35
CA GLY A 37 14.09 -14.84 -10.34
C GLY A 37 14.78 -14.63 -8.98
N GLN A 38 15.40 -15.68 -8.45
CA GLN A 38 16.08 -15.66 -7.13
C GLN A 38 17.25 -14.66 -7.05
N ARG A 39 17.79 -14.26 -8.21
CA ARG A 39 18.84 -13.24 -8.32
C ARG A 39 18.36 -11.88 -7.83
N ASP A 40 17.12 -11.53 -8.13
CA ASP A 40 16.56 -10.20 -7.91
C ASP A 40 15.58 -10.19 -6.72
N TRP A 41 15.04 -11.36 -6.35
CA TRP A 41 14.08 -11.52 -5.26
C TRP A 41 14.53 -12.56 -4.22
N LYS A 42 14.28 -12.27 -2.94
CA LYS A 42 14.44 -13.20 -1.82
C LYS A 42 13.06 -13.55 -1.26
N LEU A 43 12.69 -14.82 -1.25
CA LEU A 43 11.51 -15.29 -0.52
C LEU A 43 11.72 -15.07 0.98
N LEU A 44 10.81 -14.37 1.64
CA LEU A 44 10.82 -14.09 3.08
C LEU A 44 9.91 -15.05 3.84
N LYS A 45 8.71 -15.29 3.32
CA LYS A 45 7.69 -16.11 3.96
C LYS A 45 6.80 -16.75 2.90
N ARG A 46 6.40 -18.00 3.13
CA ARG A 46 5.29 -18.64 2.43
C ARG A 46 4.30 -19.12 3.49
N GLN A 47 3.02 -18.83 3.27
CA GLN A 47 1.94 -19.24 4.15
C GLN A 47 0.69 -19.44 3.30
N ASN A 48 0.12 -20.66 3.32
CA ASN A 48 -0.96 -21.08 2.42
C ASN A 48 -0.58 -20.76 0.95
N GLU A 49 -1.53 -20.25 0.17
CA GLU A 49 -1.33 -19.83 -1.21
C GLU A 49 -0.64 -18.46 -1.36
N ILE A 50 -0.05 -17.91 -0.29
CA ILE A 50 0.59 -16.58 -0.29
C ILE A 50 2.10 -16.70 -0.10
N SER A 51 2.86 -16.00 -0.95
CA SER A 51 4.31 -15.87 -0.88
C SER A 51 4.73 -14.40 -0.81
N ILE A 52 5.60 -14.06 0.14
CA ILE A 52 6.14 -12.72 0.34
C ILE A 52 7.60 -12.70 -0.07
N TYR A 53 7.94 -11.82 -1.00
CA TYR A 53 9.29 -11.62 -1.53
C TYR A 53 9.80 -10.24 -1.17
N LYS A 54 11.11 -10.12 -0.97
CA LYS A 54 11.82 -8.85 -0.83
C LYS A 54 12.79 -8.71 -1.99
N ARG A 55 12.79 -7.54 -2.63
CA ARG A 55 13.76 -7.21 -3.68
C ARG A 55 15.16 -7.14 -3.07
N ARG A 56 16.12 -7.77 -3.74
CA ARG A 56 17.54 -7.68 -3.38
C ARG A 56 18.10 -6.35 -3.87
N ALA A 57 19.02 -5.76 -3.11
CA ALA A 57 19.75 -4.59 -3.59
C ALA A 57 20.63 -5.01 -4.79
N PRO A 58 20.74 -4.17 -5.84
CA PRO A 58 21.64 -4.46 -6.94
C PRO A 58 23.08 -4.53 -6.44
N LYS A 59 23.84 -5.52 -6.93
CA LYS A 59 25.25 -5.74 -6.53
C LYS A 59 26.18 -4.65 -7.06
N ILE A 60 25.79 -3.96 -8.14
CA ILE A 60 26.53 -2.86 -8.74
C ILE A 60 25.73 -1.58 -8.47
N PRO A 61 26.32 -0.53 -7.87
CA PRO A 61 25.65 0.75 -7.79
C PRO A 61 25.51 1.33 -9.19
N GLU A 62 24.31 1.30 -9.76
CA GLU A 62 24.02 2.10 -10.94
C GLU A 62 24.21 3.58 -10.58
N GLN A 63 24.80 4.37 -11.49
CA GLN A 63 24.90 5.82 -11.36
C GLN A 63 23.74 6.45 -12.16
N GLY A 64 22.84 7.20 -11.50
CA GLY A 64 21.74 7.90 -12.16
C GLY A 64 20.38 7.77 -11.46
N ARG A 65 19.32 8.30 -12.09
CA ARG A 65 17.95 8.31 -11.55
C ARG A 65 17.32 6.91 -11.40
N THR A 66 17.70 5.96 -12.26
CA THR A 66 17.31 4.53 -12.16
C THR A 66 17.85 3.86 -10.90
N ALA A 67 19.05 4.24 -10.47
CA ALA A 67 19.66 3.75 -9.25
C ALA A 67 18.84 4.09 -7.99
N ALA A 68 18.23 5.27 -7.94
CA ALA A 68 17.40 5.70 -6.82
C ALA A 68 16.09 4.89 -6.71
N GLN A 69 15.52 4.46 -7.83
CA GLN A 69 14.36 3.56 -7.84
C GLN A 69 14.73 2.12 -7.43
N SER A 70 15.92 1.64 -7.82
CA SER A 70 16.43 0.32 -7.41
C SER A 70 16.72 0.22 -5.90
N LYS A 71 17.04 1.35 -5.25
CA LYS A 71 17.42 1.43 -3.82
C LYS A 71 16.24 1.43 -2.85
N ARG A 72 15.01 1.68 -3.30
CA ARG A 72 13.84 1.65 -2.39
C ARG A 72 13.56 0.20 -1.98
N PRO A 73 13.51 -0.12 -0.68
CA PRO A 73 13.08 -1.44 -0.23
C PRO A 73 11.69 -1.74 -0.80
N MET A 74 11.57 -2.87 -1.48
CA MET A 74 10.32 -3.31 -2.08
C MET A 74 10.02 -4.71 -1.57
N ALA A 75 8.80 -4.88 -1.04
CA ALA A 75 8.21 -6.18 -0.78
C ALA A 75 7.11 -6.42 -1.81
N LEU A 76 6.99 -7.67 -2.26
CA LEU A 76 5.95 -8.12 -3.17
C LEU A 76 5.26 -9.33 -2.56
N CYS A 77 3.93 -9.27 -2.48
CA CYS A 77 3.10 -10.37 -2.01
C CYS A 77 2.36 -10.94 -3.22
N VAL A 78 2.51 -12.24 -3.49
CA VAL A 78 1.83 -12.93 -4.61
C VAL A 78 1.11 -14.14 -4.06
N GLY A 79 -0.13 -14.32 -4.46
CA GLY A 79 -0.93 -15.46 -4.03
C GLY A 79 -2.41 -15.32 -4.35
N SER A 80 -3.20 -16.22 -3.78
CA SER A 80 -4.66 -16.18 -3.82
C SER A 80 -5.26 -16.27 -2.42
N ILE A 81 -6.40 -15.63 -2.24
CA ILE A 81 -7.20 -15.66 -1.01
C ILE A 81 -8.61 -16.11 -1.41
N ALA A 82 -9.19 -17.04 -0.66
CA ALA A 82 -10.58 -17.45 -0.88
C ALA A 82 -11.54 -16.36 -0.35
N GLY A 83 -12.50 -15.96 -1.16
CA GLY A 83 -13.48 -14.93 -0.82
C GLY A 83 -13.77 -14.00 -1.99
N LYS A 84 -14.56 -12.96 -1.75
CA LYS A 84 -14.82 -11.90 -2.73
C LYS A 84 -13.84 -10.74 -2.55
N LEU A 85 -13.64 -9.94 -3.60
CA LEU A 85 -12.80 -8.74 -3.53
C LEU A 85 -13.36 -7.75 -2.49
N GLU A 86 -14.69 -7.64 -2.44
CA GLU A 86 -15.43 -6.82 -1.50
C GLU A 86 -15.10 -7.19 -0.05
N ASP A 87 -15.02 -8.47 0.28
CA ASP A 87 -14.69 -8.94 1.63
C ASP A 87 -13.30 -8.43 2.06
N ALA A 88 -12.33 -8.48 1.16
CA ALA A 88 -10.98 -7.97 1.39
C ALA A 88 -10.99 -6.44 1.55
N LEU A 89 -11.72 -5.73 0.67
CA LEU A 89 -11.83 -4.27 0.71
C LEU A 89 -12.50 -3.80 2.01
N TYR A 90 -13.59 -4.42 2.45
CA TYR A 90 -14.24 -4.10 3.72
C TYR A 90 -13.31 -4.33 4.92
N GLY A 91 -12.47 -5.38 4.87
CA GLY A 91 -11.53 -5.67 5.94
C GLY A 91 -10.40 -4.64 6.09
N VAL A 92 -10.06 -3.91 5.03
CA VAL A 92 -8.93 -2.94 5.04
C VAL A 92 -9.37 -1.48 4.96
N HIS A 93 -10.58 -1.22 4.49
CA HIS A 93 -11.04 0.12 4.17
C HIS A 93 -11.69 0.80 5.36
N ALA A 94 -11.04 1.86 5.85
CA ALA A 94 -11.59 2.75 6.87
C ALA A 94 -11.84 4.16 6.30
N LYS A 95 -13.06 4.65 6.50
CA LYS A 95 -13.62 5.93 6.03
C LYS A 95 -13.66 7.01 7.10
N THR A 96 -13.51 6.63 8.37
CA THR A 96 -13.44 7.54 9.52
C THR A 96 -12.28 7.20 10.45
N ARG A 97 -11.99 8.06 11.43
CA ARG A 97 -10.97 7.79 12.45
C ARG A 97 -11.39 6.62 13.33
N GLU A 98 -12.66 6.56 13.71
CA GLU A 98 -13.23 5.53 14.58
C GLU A 98 -13.09 4.16 13.90
N GLU A 99 -13.40 4.07 12.60
CA GLU A 99 -13.14 2.87 11.82
C GLU A 99 -11.64 2.54 11.75
N MET A 100 -10.75 3.53 11.58
CA MET A 100 -9.30 3.28 11.61
C MET A 100 -8.83 2.71 12.95
N GLN A 101 -9.37 3.19 14.08
CA GLN A 101 -9.05 2.69 15.42
C GLN A 101 -9.50 1.24 15.63
N VAL A 102 -10.58 0.81 14.97
CA VAL A 102 -11.04 -0.58 14.99
C VAL A 102 -10.20 -1.44 14.05
N THR A 103 -9.94 -0.99 12.82
CA THR A 103 -9.31 -1.81 11.78
C THR A 103 -7.79 -1.96 11.93
N LEU A 104 -7.06 -0.89 12.29
CA LEU A 104 -5.59 -0.89 12.31
C LEU A 104 -4.95 -1.86 13.32
N PRO A 105 -5.49 -2.09 14.53
CA PRO A 105 -4.95 -3.10 15.45
C PRO A 105 -4.87 -4.50 14.85
N TYR A 106 -5.79 -4.87 13.95
CA TYR A 106 -5.78 -6.16 13.26
C TYR A 106 -4.77 -6.21 12.12
N LEU A 107 -4.51 -5.07 11.47
CA LEU A 107 -3.61 -4.97 10.31
C LEU A 107 -2.14 -4.74 10.69
N SER A 108 -1.89 -4.12 11.84
CA SER A 108 -0.55 -3.75 12.29
C SER A 108 -0.37 -4.12 13.76
N LYS A 109 0.48 -5.13 14.02
CA LYS A 109 0.82 -5.62 15.36
C LYS A 109 1.42 -4.56 16.30
N GLY A 110 1.85 -3.43 15.77
CA GLY A 110 2.42 -2.32 16.53
C GLY A 110 1.58 -1.05 16.48
N HIS A 111 0.28 -1.12 16.17
CA HIS A 111 -0.57 0.07 16.15
C HIS A 111 -0.56 0.79 17.51
N VAL A 112 -0.34 2.11 17.50
CA VAL A 112 -0.37 2.96 18.71
C VAL A 112 -1.49 3.99 18.62
N ASP A 113 -1.55 4.76 17.53
CA ASP A 113 -2.60 5.75 17.31
C ASP A 113 -2.76 6.04 15.81
N CYS A 114 -3.83 6.74 15.45
CA CYS A 114 -4.08 7.19 14.09
C CYS A 114 -5.01 8.40 14.02
N ALA A 115 -4.96 9.08 12.88
CA ALA A 115 -5.84 10.20 12.56
C ALA A 115 -6.18 10.25 11.06
N MET A 116 -7.42 10.62 10.75
CA MET A 116 -7.83 11.04 9.41
C MET A 116 -7.51 12.53 9.27
N LEU A 117 -6.44 12.87 8.55
CA LEU A 117 -5.99 14.26 8.42
C LEU A 117 -6.87 15.05 7.44
N ALA A 118 -7.24 14.42 6.33
CA ALA A 118 -8.16 15.01 5.36
C ALA A 118 -8.85 13.94 4.52
N LYS A 119 -10.14 14.16 4.23
CA LYS A 119 -10.89 13.40 3.23
C LYS A 119 -11.08 14.26 1.98
N LEU A 120 -10.40 13.88 0.90
CA LEU A 120 -10.36 14.62 -0.37
C LEU A 120 -11.44 14.15 -1.34
N GLU A 121 -11.80 12.87 -1.25
CA GLU A 121 -12.90 12.25 -1.99
C GLU A 121 -13.57 11.17 -1.14
N GLY A 122 -14.88 11.00 -1.33
CA GLY A 122 -15.66 9.98 -0.66
C GLY A 122 -16.37 9.04 -1.63
N ALA A 123 -17.03 8.05 -1.00
CA ALA A 123 -17.81 7.03 -1.68
C ALA A 123 -18.90 7.65 -2.57
N SER A 124 -19.28 6.93 -3.61
CA SER A 124 -20.36 7.27 -4.53
C SER A 124 -21.36 6.11 -4.61
N THR A 125 -22.52 6.35 -5.21
CA THR A 125 -23.54 5.31 -5.43
C THR A 125 -23.05 4.19 -6.34
N THR A 126 -22.18 4.50 -7.31
CA THR A 126 -21.62 3.54 -8.27
C THR A 126 -20.31 2.89 -7.81
N ASP A 127 -19.56 3.56 -6.93
CA ASP A 127 -18.35 3.03 -6.31
C ASP A 127 -18.36 3.35 -4.80
N PRO A 128 -18.83 2.42 -3.95
CA PRO A 128 -18.92 2.61 -2.50
C PRO A 128 -17.55 2.54 -1.79
N TYR A 129 -16.51 2.08 -2.49
CA TYR A 129 -15.13 1.99 -1.97
C TYR A 129 -14.29 3.20 -2.39
N ARG A 130 -14.81 4.06 -3.27
CA ARG A 130 -14.14 5.27 -3.70
C ARG A 130 -13.74 6.13 -2.50
N GLN A 131 -12.45 6.36 -2.34
CA GLN A 131 -11.90 7.27 -1.35
C GLN A 131 -10.55 7.81 -1.80
N LEU A 132 -10.30 9.07 -1.47
CA LEU A 132 -8.98 9.66 -1.48
C LEU A 132 -8.80 10.41 -0.16
N SER A 133 -7.80 10.04 0.63
CA SER A 133 -7.61 10.60 1.98
C SER A 133 -6.14 10.71 2.37
N LEU A 134 -5.84 11.71 3.19
CA LEU A 134 -4.60 11.80 3.94
C LEU A 134 -4.80 11.19 5.33
N LYS A 135 -3.98 10.21 5.69
CA LYS A 135 -4.05 9.50 6.96
C LYS A 135 -2.71 9.56 7.67
N TRP A 136 -2.76 9.63 8.99
CA TRP A 136 -1.60 9.53 9.85
C TRP A 136 -1.72 8.28 10.72
N HIS A 137 -0.61 7.58 10.87
CA HIS A 137 -0.50 6.37 11.67
C HIS A 137 0.75 6.45 12.54
N LEU A 138 0.61 6.06 13.79
CA LEU A 138 1.72 5.86 14.73
C LEU A 138 1.85 4.38 15.03
N ALA A 139 3.06 3.85 14.85
CA ALA A 139 3.35 2.46 15.10
C ALA A 139 4.64 2.26 15.91
N ASP A 140 4.60 1.29 16.81
CA ASP A 140 5.77 0.74 17.48
C ASP A 140 6.33 -0.42 16.64
N ALA A 141 7.32 -0.10 15.80
CA ALA A 141 7.98 -1.08 14.96
C ALA A 141 8.90 -1.96 15.83
N LEU A 142 8.38 -3.10 16.27
CA LEU A 142 9.05 -4.15 17.09
C LEU A 142 8.97 -3.94 18.61
N SER A 143 7.76 -3.73 19.14
CA SER A 143 7.50 -3.57 20.58
C SER A 143 8.16 -4.64 21.48
N GLU A 144 8.30 -5.87 20.99
CA GLU A 144 8.95 -6.97 21.74
C GLU A 144 10.46 -6.79 21.91
N ALA A 145 11.13 -6.06 21.00
CA ALA A 145 12.58 -5.93 21.01
C ALA A 145 13.06 -4.67 21.76
N LYS A 146 12.22 -3.66 22.02
CA LYS A 146 12.58 -2.35 22.62
C LYS A 146 13.77 -1.62 21.98
N ILE A 147 14.15 -1.98 20.74
CA ILE A 147 15.36 -1.45 20.08
C ILE A 147 15.07 -0.16 19.29
N MET A 148 13.80 0.13 18.95
CA MET A 148 13.47 1.23 18.03
C MET A 148 12.50 2.24 18.63
N LYS A 149 12.64 3.51 18.21
CA LYS A 149 11.70 4.60 18.50
C LYS A 149 10.39 4.39 17.73
N LEU A 150 9.28 4.92 18.27
CA LEU A 150 8.00 5.03 17.57
C LEU A 150 8.18 5.61 16.17
N ARG A 151 7.44 5.08 15.21
CA ARG A 151 7.44 5.50 13.81
C ARG A 151 6.09 6.08 13.46
N ASP A 152 6.09 7.33 13.03
CA ASP A 152 4.95 7.95 12.41
C ASP A 152 5.02 7.84 10.88
N LEU A 153 3.85 7.75 10.25
CA LEU A 153 3.70 7.72 8.81
C LEU A 153 2.48 8.55 8.40
N CYS A 154 2.70 9.47 7.48
CA CYS A 154 1.63 10.15 6.76
C CYS A 154 1.48 9.53 5.37
N THR A 155 0.27 9.09 5.04
CA THR A 155 -0.05 8.39 3.78
C THR A 155 -1.11 9.14 3.00
N LEU A 156 -0.92 9.17 1.67
CA LEU A 156 -2.00 9.45 0.73
C LEU A 156 -2.56 8.11 0.27
N GLU A 157 -3.80 7.81 0.67
CA GLU A 157 -4.50 6.57 0.35
C GLU A 157 -5.56 6.84 -0.71
N SER A 158 -5.60 6.01 -1.76
CA SER A 158 -6.61 6.03 -2.80
C SER A 158 -7.16 4.62 -2.99
N THR A 159 -8.47 4.47 -2.86
CA THR A 159 -9.19 3.21 -3.08
C THR A 159 -10.32 3.46 -4.07
N ARG A 160 -10.48 2.58 -5.05
CA ARG A 160 -11.59 2.57 -6.02
C ARG A 160 -11.77 1.14 -6.54
N VAL A 161 -12.97 0.82 -6.96
CA VAL A 161 -13.24 -0.40 -7.75
C VAL A 161 -13.74 0.06 -9.11
N HIS A 162 -13.02 -0.30 -10.18
CA HIS A 162 -13.60 -0.21 -11.52
C HIS A 162 -14.48 -1.44 -11.71
N GLY A 163 -15.75 -1.24 -12.04
CA GLY A 163 -16.54 -2.31 -12.63
C GLY A 163 -15.95 -2.64 -14.00
N ASP A 164 -15.76 -3.93 -14.25
CA ASP A 164 -15.51 -4.45 -15.60
C ASP A 164 -16.72 -4.20 -16.51
#